data_AF-A0A8T0BYY6-F1
#
_entry.id   AF-A0A8T0BYY6-F1
#
_cell.length_a   1.000
_cell.length_b   1.000
_cell.length_c   1.000
_cell.angle_alpha   90.00
_cell.angle_beta   90.00
_cell.angle_gamma   90.00
#
_symmetry.space_group_name_H-M   'P 1'
#
loop_
_entity.id
_entity.type
_entity.pdbx_description
1 polymer ?
#
loop_
_entity_poly.entity_id
_entity_poly.type
_entity_poly.pdbx_seq_one_letter_code
_entity_poly.pdbx_strand_id
1 'polypeptide(L)'
;MSFIAIIPLWLAALSLYLGSQRQIVIPRALPRPLAGFGAMSLFLLGIVTFSFDYPWVSSMLAALVVFMLSLFTVTISSGYSRGRTLSITGGVCLFSLLFGGASYVA
;
A
#
# COMPACT_ATOMS: atom_id res chain seq x y z
N MET A 1 5.52 1.21 15.74
CA MET A 1 4.15 1.53 15.27
C MET A 1 4.08 1.98 13.80
N SER A 2 4.90 2.93 13.36
CA SER A 2 4.90 3.49 11.98
C SER A 2 4.98 2.49 10.80
N PHE A 3 5.68 1.36 10.93
CA PHE A 3 5.83 0.39 9.82
C PHE A 3 4.54 -0.34 9.44
N ILE A 4 3.57 -0.47 10.36
CA ILE A 4 2.28 -1.11 10.06
C ILE A 4 1.44 -0.22 9.12
N ALA A 5 1.59 1.11 9.22
CA ALA A 5 0.89 2.08 8.37
C ALA A 5 1.29 1.99 6.88
N ILE A 6 2.41 1.32 6.57
CA ILE A 6 2.85 1.04 5.20
C ILE A 6 1.91 0.06 4.51
N ILE A 7 1.33 -0.90 5.24
CA ILE A 7 0.45 -1.94 4.69
C ILE A 7 -0.78 -1.34 3.99
N PRO A 8 -1.62 -0.51 4.66
CA PRO A 8 -2.78 0.07 3.99
C PRO A 8 -2.38 0.96 2.81
N LEU A 9 -1.27 1.71 2.91
CA LEU A 9 -0.79 2.57 1.80
C LEU A 9 -0.29 1.76 0.60
N TRP A 10 0.38 0.63 0.85
CA TRP A 10 0.79 -0.30 -0.19
C TRP A 10 -0.42 -0.93 -0.88
N LEU A 11 -1.41 -1.37 -0.11
CA LEU A 11 -2.66 -1.92 -0.65
C LEU A 11 -3.46 -0.88 -1.42
N ALA A 12 -3.43 0.40 -1.02
CA ALA A 12 -4.04 1.49 -1.76
C ALA A 12 -3.39 1.69 -3.14
N ALA A 13 -2.05 1.64 -3.21
CA ALA A 13 -1.33 1.70 -4.48
C ALA A 13 -1.64 0.47 -5.36
N LEU A 14 -1.72 -0.70 -4.74
CA LEU A 14 -2.07 -1.95 -5.43
C LEU A 14 -3.51 -1.94 -5.93
N SER A 15 -4.48 -1.39 -5.19
CA SER A 15 -5.86 -1.29 -5.64
C SER A 15 -6.01 -0.38 -6.87
N LEU A 16 -5.26 0.72 -6.93
CA LEU A 16 -5.19 1.57 -8.13
C LEU A 16 -4.57 0.83 -9.32
N TYR A 17 -3.51 0.05 -9.10
CA TYR A 17 -2.94 -0.80 -10.13
C TYR A 17 -3.96 -1.84 -10.63
N LEU A 18 -4.71 -2.48 -9.73
CA LEU A 18 -5.72 -3.48 -10.09
C LEU A 18 -6.91 -2.88 -10.87
N GLY A 19 -7.18 -1.59 -10.67
CA GLY A 19 -8.17 -0.83 -11.45
C GLY A 19 -7.70 -0.46 -12.87
N SER A 20 -6.42 -0.64 -13.18
CA SER A 20 -5.85 -0.32 -14.50
C SER A 20 -6.11 -1.43 -15.50
N GLN A 21 -6.41 -1.07 -16.75
CA GLN A 21 -6.59 -2.00 -17.88
C GLN A 21 -5.29 -2.72 -18.26
N ARG A 22 -4.13 -2.21 -17.80
CA ARG A 22 -2.81 -2.79 -18.05
C ARG A 22 -2.38 -3.80 -16.98
N GLN A 23 -3.27 -4.17 -16.08
CA GLN A 23 -2.91 -5.12 -15.03
C GLN A 23 -2.70 -6.53 -15.59
N ILE A 24 -1.69 -7.24 -15.08
CA ILE A 24 -1.35 -8.62 -15.48
C ILE A 24 -1.73 -9.61 -14.36
N VAL A 25 -2.18 -9.11 -13.20
CA VAL A 25 -2.37 -9.89 -11.97
C VAL A 25 -3.73 -10.61 -11.93
N ILE A 26 -4.81 -9.95 -12.37
CA ILE A 26 -6.17 -10.49 -12.35
C ILE A 26 -6.74 -10.50 -13.78
N PRO A 27 -7.50 -11.54 -14.18
CA PRO A 27 -8.05 -11.66 -15.53
C PRO A 27 -9.02 -10.54 -15.93
N ARG A 28 -9.63 -9.84 -14.98
CA ARG A 28 -10.48 -8.65 -15.21
C ARG A 28 -10.05 -7.50 -14.31
N ALA A 29 -9.93 -6.31 -14.90
CA ALA A 29 -9.74 -5.05 -14.19
C ALA A 29 -10.80 -4.86 -13.10
N LEU A 30 -10.36 -4.42 -11.92
CA LEU A 30 -11.28 -3.99 -10.88
C LEU A 30 -12.08 -2.79 -11.41
N PRO A 31 -13.40 -2.69 -11.16
CA PRO A 31 -14.15 -1.50 -11.52
C PRO A 31 -13.48 -0.24 -10.95
N ARG A 32 -13.15 0.71 -11.83
CA ARG A 32 -12.47 1.98 -11.49
C ARG A 32 -13.02 2.69 -10.23
N PRO A 33 -14.35 2.84 -10.03
CA PRO A 33 -14.86 3.48 -8.82
C PRO A 33 -14.52 2.69 -7.56
N LEU A 34 -14.50 1.36 -7.64
CA LEU A 34 -14.20 0.47 -6.53
C LEU A 34 -12.70 0.48 -6.20
N ALA A 35 -11.85 0.54 -7.23
CA ALA A 35 -10.42 0.73 -7.09
C ALA A 35 -10.06 2.08 -6.44
N GLY A 36 -10.72 3.15 -6.89
CA GLY A 36 -10.54 4.50 -6.34
C GLY A 36 -11.04 4.62 -4.90
N PHE A 37 -12.23 4.09 -4.61
CA PHE A 37 -12.79 4.10 -3.25
C PHE A 37 -11.94 3.26 -2.28
N GLY A 38 -11.49 2.09 -2.72
CA GLY A 38 -10.55 1.25 -1.98
C GLY A 38 -9.23 1.98 -1.70
N ALA A 39 -8.66 2.63 -2.71
CA ALA A 39 -7.43 3.39 -2.53
C ALA A 39 -7.59 4.55 -1.54
N MET A 40 -8.69 5.30 -1.65
CA MET A 40 -8.94 6.46 -0.81
C MET A 40 -9.20 6.07 0.65
N SER A 41 -10.00 5.02 0.88
CA SER A 41 -10.25 4.50 2.23
C SER A 41 -8.98 3.96 2.89
N LEU A 42 -8.16 3.20 2.15
CA LEU A 42 -6.88 2.70 2.63
C LEU A 42 -5.86 3.82 2.86
N PHE A 43 -5.86 4.86 2.02
CA PHE A 43 -5.00 6.02 2.20
C PHE A 43 -5.34 6.80 3.48
N LEU A 44 -6.64 7.04 3.74
CA LEU A 44 -7.11 7.63 4.99
C LEU A 44 -6.74 6.77 6.19
N LEU A 45 -6.86 5.44 6.08
CA LEU A 45 -6.46 4.52 7.14
C LEU A 45 -4.94 4.58 7.42
N GLY A 46 -4.13 4.76 6.38
CA GLY A 46 -2.69 5.04 6.50
C GLY A 46 -2.38 6.34 7.24
N ILE A 47 -3.13 7.42 6.97
CA ILE A 47 -2.99 8.69 7.69
C ILE A 47 -3.36 8.51 9.16
N VAL A 48 -4.50 7.88 9.44
CA VAL A 48 -4.96 7.64 10.83
C VAL A 48 -3.95 6.80 11.59
N THR A 49 -3.38 5.78 10.96
CA THR A 49 -2.35 4.93 11.59
C THR A 49 -1.06 5.70 11.89
N PHE A 50 -0.60 6.59 11.00
CA PHE A 50 0.53 7.47 11.32
C PHE A 50 0.19 8.52 12.39
N SER A 51 -1.06 8.98 12.46
CA SER A 51 -1.51 9.96 13.47
C SER A 51 -1.51 9.45 14.91
N PHE A 52 -1.32 8.16 15.14
CA PHE A 52 -1.06 7.65 16.49
C PHE A 52 0.32 8.04 17.02
N ASP A 53 1.31 8.19 16.13
CA ASP A 53 2.70 8.51 16.50
C ASP A 53 3.10 9.96 16.18
N TYR A 54 2.45 10.59 15.19
CA TYR A 54 2.83 11.91 14.67
C TYR A 54 1.66 12.90 14.59
N PRO A 55 1.93 14.23 14.62
CA PRO A 55 0.91 15.23 14.36
C PRO A 55 0.29 15.07 12.96
N TRP A 56 -1.01 15.34 12.84
CA TRP A 56 -1.79 15.14 11.61
C TRP A 56 -1.14 15.67 10.33
N VAL A 57 -0.54 16.86 10.36
CA VAL A 57 0.13 17.45 9.18
C VAL A 57 1.35 16.61 8.75
N SER A 58 2.13 16.15 9.72
CA SER A 58 3.28 15.27 9.46
C SER A 58 2.83 13.88 8.98
N SER A 59 1.75 13.34 9.55
CA SER A 59 1.17 12.06 9.16
C SER A 59 0.65 12.08 7.72
N MET A 60 -0.01 13.16 7.31
CA MET A 60 -0.45 13.36 5.93
C MET A 60 0.73 13.36 4.96
N LEU A 61 1.79 14.08 5.29
CA LEU A 61 2.99 14.16 4.45
C LEU A 61 3.73 12.82 4.38
N ALA A 62 3.88 12.12 5.52
CA ALA A 62 4.46 10.79 5.57
C ALA A 62 3.64 9.77 4.75
N ALA A 63 2.31 9.77 4.91
CA ALA A 63 1.42 8.92 4.15
C ALA A 63 1.53 9.19 2.64
N LEU A 64 1.61 10.45 2.23
CA LEU A 64 1.76 10.84 0.83
C LEU A 64 3.09 10.35 0.25
N VAL A 65 4.20 10.52 0.97
CA VAL A 65 5.52 10.03 0.53
C VAL A 65 5.53 8.51 0.37
N VAL A 66 5.03 7.78 1.39
CA VAL A 66 4.96 6.31 1.36
C VAL A 66 4.04 5.83 0.24
N PHE A 67 2.93 6.52 -0.01
CA PHE A 67 2.01 6.20 -1.10
C PHE A 67 2.64 6.41 -2.48
N MET A 68 3.36 7.52 -2.69
CA MET A 68 4.06 7.79 -3.95
C MET A 68 5.15 6.75 -4.23
N LEU A 69 5.92 6.37 -3.22
CA LEU A 69 6.90 5.30 -3.32
C LEU A 69 6.22 3.96 -3.62
N SER A 70 5.12 3.65 -2.95
CA SER A 70 4.36 2.41 -3.17
C SER A 70 3.83 2.35 -4.61
N LEU A 71 3.29 3.44 -5.15
CA LEU A 71 2.83 3.51 -6.54
C LEU A 71 3.96 3.23 -7.53
N PHE A 72 5.11 3.88 -7.35
CA PHE A 72 6.28 3.66 -8.19
C PHE A 72 6.74 2.19 -8.15
N THR A 73 6.86 1.64 -6.95
CA THR A 73 7.34 0.27 -6.73
C THR A 73 6.37 -0.77 -7.27
N VAL A 74 5.06 -0.59 -7.03
CA VAL A 74 4.00 -1.46 -7.57
C VAL A 74 4.03 -1.40 -9.09
N THR A 75 4.15 -0.22 -9.69
CA THR A 75 4.20 -0.06 -11.16
C THR A 75 5.41 -0.78 -11.76
N ILE A 76 6.60 -0.68 -11.15
CA ILE A 76 7.78 -1.42 -11.62
C ILE A 76 7.60 -2.93 -11.42
N SER A 77 7.15 -3.35 -10.23
CA SER A 77 6.92 -4.77 -9.91
C SER A 77 5.90 -5.41 -10.85
N SER A 78 5.00 -4.60 -11.40
CA SER A 78 3.95 -5.02 -12.30
C SER A 78 4.40 -5.26 -13.74
N GLY A 79 5.56 -4.73 -14.13
CA GLY A 79 6.19 -5.04 -15.41
C GLY A 79 6.81 -6.44 -15.45
N TYR A 80 6.94 -7.10 -14.31
CA TYR A 80 7.39 -8.49 -14.20
C TYR A 80 6.22 -9.49 -14.25
N SER A 81 6.53 -10.78 -14.16
CA SER A 81 5.53 -11.84 -14.08
C SER A 81 4.61 -11.71 -12.84
N ARG A 82 3.35 -12.14 -12.98
CA ARG A 82 2.34 -12.22 -11.91
C ARG A 82 2.87 -12.79 -10.58
N GLY A 83 3.63 -13.88 -10.63
CA GLY A 83 4.17 -14.52 -9.43
C GLY A 83 5.15 -13.64 -8.66
N ARG A 84 5.94 -12.83 -9.37
CA ARG A 84 6.92 -11.91 -8.77
C ARG A 84 6.25 -10.72 -8.12
N THR A 85 5.21 -10.16 -8.73
CA THR A 85 4.39 -9.08 -8.14
C THR A 85 3.71 -9.52 -6.84
N LEU A 86 3.19 -10.76 -6.81
CA LEU A 86 2.60 -11.34 -5.60
C LEU A 86 3.65 -11.60 -4.51
N SER A 87 4.83 -12.12 -4.89
CA SER A 87 5.92 -12.33 -3.94
C SER A 87 6.44 -11.02 -3.34
N ILE A 88 6.54 -9.95 -4.12
CA ILE A 88 6.97 -8.63 -3.63
C ILE A 88 5.91 -8.07 -2.68
N THR A 89 4.64 -8.11 -3.06
CA THR A 89 3.53 -7.67 -2.19
C THR A 89 3.50 -8.46 -0.88
N GLY A 90 3.60 -9.79 -0.96
CA GLY A 90 3.68 -10.66 0.20
C GLY A 90 4.88 -10.34 1.09
N GLY A 91 6.05 -10.12 0.49
CA GLY A 91 7.27 -9.73 1.19
C GLY A 91 7.15 -8.38 1.90
N VAL A 92 6.60 -7.36 1.25
CA VAL A 92 6.38 -6.04 1.86
C VAL A 92 5.40 -6.14 3.04
N CYS A 93 4.30 -6.88 2.89
CA CYS A 93 3.35 -7.10 3.98
C CYS A 93 3.99 -7.88 5.14
N LEU A 94 4.71 -8.97 4.86
CA LEU A 94 5.42 -9.76 5.88
C LEU A 94 6.47 -8.94 6.61
N PHE A 95 7.29 -8.18 5.88
CA PHE A 95 8.31 -7.32 6.48
C PHE A 95 7.67 -6.23 7.34
N SER A 96 6.61 -5.59 6.85
CA SER A 96 5.87 -4.58 7.61
C SER A 96 5.21 -5.16 8.86
N LEU A 97 4.71 -6.40 8.81
CA LEU A 97 4.16 -7.11 9.97
C LEU A 97 5.23 -7.54 10.97
N LEU A 98 6.37 -8.06 10.50
CA LEU A 98 7.46 -8.50 11.37
C LEU A 98 8.10 -7.32 12.09
N PHE A 99 8.47 -6.26 11.37
CA PHE A 99 9.08 -5.08 11.97
C PHE A 99 8.06 -4.21 12.69
N GLY A 100 6.83 -4.11 12.18
CA GLY A 100 5.73 -3.43 12.84
C GLY A 100 5.27 -4.13 14.12
N GLY A 101 5.17 -5.46 14.11
CA GLY A 101 4.80 -6.28 15.26
C GLY A 101 5.93 -6.42 16.29
N ALA A 102 7.18 -6.60 15.86
CA ALA A 102 8.33 -6.60 16.75
C ALA A 102 8.49 -5.25 17.48
N SER A 103 8.15 -4.14 16.82
CA SER A 103 8.12 -2.80 17.44
C SER A 103 6.84 -2.50 18.23
N TYR A 104 5.89 -3.44 18.33
CA TYR A 104 4.69 -3.33 19.17
C TYR A 104 4.82 -4.12 20.49
N VAL A 105 5.63 -5.19 20.47
CA VAL A 105 5.83 -6.08 21.64
C VAL A 105 7.08 -5.69 22.47
N ALA A 106 7.99 -4.88 21.91
CA ALA A 106 9.12 -4.29 22.64
C ALA A 106 8.73 -2.95 23.28
#